data_AF-A0A7S2X6H0-F1
#
_entry.id   AF-A0A7S2X6H0-F1
#
_cell.length_a   1.000
_cell.length_b   1.000
_cell.length_c   1.000
_cell.angle_alpha   90.00
_cell.angle_beta   90.00
_cell.angle_gamma   90.00
#
_symmetry.space_group_name_H-M   'P 1'
#
loop_
_entity.id
_entity.type
_entity.pdbx_description
1 polymer ?
#
loop_
_entity_poly.entity_id
_entity_poly.type
_entity_poly.pdbx_seq_one_letter_code
_entity_poly.pdbx_strand_id
1 'polypeptide(L)'
;TKLPVEKLLTLLLQKIQQPWKEHSHVYGFKIMVSQLYTEHVERFASFVNKNNVKILSLVRHNVLRRCFSVHSLHANHVATSRTESKPNPVHVETDWWHRCNDRNNVLMQYRKDFLKLVEGNLVEQIAYEGLAAKTEETLEKIRKFVGFKAPIKSSFLKKMHSGDLSEFIENW
;
A
#
# COMPACT_ATOMS: atom_id res chain seq x y z
N THR A 1 4.31 13.58 11.62
CA THR A 1 3.19 13.44 12.58
C THR A 1 2.21 12.39 12.07
N LYS A 2 1.96 11.31 12.83
CA LYS A 2 0.97 10.28 12.45
C LYS A 2 -0.43 10.87 12.70
N LEU A 3 -1.31 10.91 11.68
CA LEU A 3 -2.72 11.21 11.93
C LEU A 3 -3.35 10.02 12.69
N PRO A 4 -4.03 10.25 13.82
CA PRO A 4 -4.81 9.21 14.49
C PRO A 4 -5.87 8.63 13.55
N VAL A 5 -6.16 7.32 13.67
CA VAL A 5 -7.19 6.65 12.87
C VAL A 5 -8.55 7.33 13.01
N GLU A 6 -8.88 7.87 14.18
CA GLU A 6 -10.13 8.62 14.37
C GLU A 6 -10.21 9.88 13.51
N LYS A 7 -9.11 10.64 13.42
CA LYS A 7 -9.07 11.80 12.53
C LYS A 7 -9.17 11.37 11.08
N LEU A 8 -8.60 10.22 10.72
CA LEU A 8 -8.72 9.64 9.39
C LEU A 8 -10.17 9.19 9.09
N LEU A 9 -10.81 8.49 10.03
CA LEU A 9 -12.21 8.03 9.97
C LEU A 9 -13.16 9.22 9.87
N THR A 10 -12.98 10.25 10.69
CA THR A 10 -13.77 11.48 10.66
C THR A 10 -13.58 12.21 9.33
N LEU A 11 -12.35 12.33 8.83
CA LEU A 11 -12.10 12.92 7.51
C LEU A 11 -12.71 12.08 6.38
N LEU A 12 -12.71 10.75 6.49
CA LEU A 12 -13.34 9.86 5.53
C LEU A 12 -14.86 10.02 5.53
N LEU A 13 -15.48 9.99 6.70
CA LEU A 13 -16.91 10.20 6.88
C LEU A 13 -17.33 11.59 6.37
N GLN A 14 -16.59 12.64 6.72
CA GLN A 14 -16.83 14.00 6.22
C GLN A 14 -16.70 14.08 4.70
N LYS A 15 -15.71 13.43 4.09
CA LYS A 15 -15.54 13.43 2.63
C LYS A 15 -16.62 12.62 1.92
N ILE A 16 -17.07 11.51 2.50
CA ILE A 16 -18.17 10.69 1.96
C ILE A 16 -19.51 11.44 2.07
N GLN A 17 -19.70 12.23 3.13
CA GLN A 17 -20.91 13.01 3.39
C GLN A 17 -20.94 14.38 2.71
N GLN A 18 -19.87 14.81 2.03
CA GLN A 18 -19.83 16.13 1.39
C GLN A 18 -20.67 16.14 0.10
N PRO A 19 -21.67 17.06 -0.02
CA PRO A 19 -22.56 17.12 -1.20
C PRO A 19 -21.90 17.51 -2.54
N TRP A 20 -20.69 18.07 -2.52
CA TRP A 20 -20.19 18.93 -3.61
C TRP A 20 -19.20 18.26 -4.58
N LYS A 21 -19.39 16.97 -4.89
CA LYS A 21 -18.78 16.33 -6.07
C LYS A 21 -19.78 15.38 -6.72
N GLU A 22 -20.82 15.96 -7.33
CA GLU A 22 -21.85 15.27 -8.12
C GLU A 22 -21.30 14.42 -9.29
N HIS A 23 -19.99 14.40 -9.54
CA HIS A 23 -19.38 13.73 -10.70
C HIS A 23 -18.37 12.64 -10.33
N SER A 24 -18.17 12.34 -9.04
CA SER A 24 -17.24 11.29 -8.59
C SER A 24 -17.94 10.29 -7.66
N HIS A 25 -18.52 9.22 -8.22
CA HIS A 25 -19.19 8.17 -7.43
C HIS A 25 -18.23 7.19 -6.74
N VAL A 26 -16.91 7.40 -6.84
CA VAL A 26 -15.91 6.49 -6.28
C VAL A 26 -14.86 7.28 -5.51
N TYR A 27 -14.66 6.89 -4.25
CA TYR A 27 -13.64 7.44 -3.37
C TYR A 27 -12.63 6.34 -3.02
N GLY A 28 -11.35 6.68 -3.04
CA GLY A 28 -10.26 5.79 -2.65
C GLY A 28 -9.29 6.50 -1.72
N PHE A 29 -8.75 5.77 -0.77
CA PHE A 29 -7.71 6.25 0.14
C PHE A 29 -6.73 5.12 0.45
N LYS A 30 -5.53 5.49 0.88
CA LYS A 30 -4.47 4.55 1.24
C LYS A 30 -4.24 4.58 2.73
N ILE A 31 -4.25 3.41 3.36
CA ILE A 31 -3.83 3.21 4.74
C ILE A 31 -2.65 2.24 4.76
N MET A 32 -1.61 2.60 5.49
CA MET A 32 -0.50 1.72 5.79
C MET A 32 -0.86 0.84 6.99
N VAL A 33 -0.45 -0.43 7.00
CA VAL A 33 -0.76 -1.36 8.12
C VAL A 33 -0.29 -0.81 9.48
N SER A 34 0.83 -0.09 9.51
CA SER A 34 1.33 0.58 10.73
C SER A 34 0.39 1.65 11.28
N GLN A 35 -0.57 2.13 10.50
CA GLN A 35 -1.63 3.05 10.91
C GLN A 35 -2.86 2.31 11.43
N LEU A 36 -3.03 1.03 11.08
CA LEU A 36 -4.09 0.16 11.64
C LEU A 36 -3.73 -0.36 13.03
N TYR A 37 -2.46 -0.25 13.43
CA TYR A 37 -1.98 -0.57 14.77
C TYR A 37 -2.39 0.52 15.77
N THR A 38 -3.68 0.61 16.05
CA THR A 38 -4.26 1.49 17.08
C THR A 38 -5.42 0.77 17.78
N GLU A 39 -5.84 1.31 18.92
CA GLU A 39 -7.01 0.86 19.70
C GLU A 39 -8.36 0.90 18.94
N HIS A 40 -8.36 1.32 17.67
CA HIS A 40 -9.57 1.49 16.86
C HIS A 40 -9.66 0.51 15.68
N VAL A 41 -8.81 -0.51 15.62
CA VAL A 41 -8.77 -1.46 14.49
C VAL A 41 -10.11 -2.18 14.28
N GLU A 42 -10.77 -2.60 15.35
CA GLU A 42 -12.07 -3.28 15.31
C GLU A 42 -13.18 -2.33 14.85
N ARG A 43 -13.13 -1.06 15.30
CA ARG A 43 -14.06 -0.01 14.88
C ARG A 43 -13.91 0.27 13.39
N PHE A 44 -12.68 0.32 12.88
CA PHE A 44 -12.40 0.48 11.47
C PHE A 44 -12.89 -0.72 10.65
N ALA A 45 -12.64 -1.96 11.10
CA ALA A 45 -13.16 -3.17 10.45
C ALA A 45 -14.69 -3.20 10.42
N SER A 46 -15.34 -2.83 11.53
CA SER A 46 -16.80 -2.72 11.63
C SER A 46 -17.35 -1.68 10.65
N PHE A 47 -16.69 -0.53 10.52
CA PHE A 47 -17.06 0.48 9.52
C PHE A 47 -16.95 -0.06 8.09
N VAL A 48 -15.87 -0.79 7.78
CA VAL A 48 -15.66 -1.41 6.47
C VAL A 48 -16.80 -2.36 6.13
N ASN A 49 -17.11 -3.30 7.03
CA ASN A 49 -18.17 -4.29 6.82
C ASN A 49 -19.54 -3.62 6.67
N LYS A 50 -19.91 -2.74 7.62
CA LYS A 50 -21.20 -2.05 7.61
C LYS A 50 -21.46 -1.24 6.35
N ASN A 51 -20.42 -0.66 5.76
CA ASN A 51 -20.54 0.23 4.60
C ASN A 51 -20.10 -0.42 3.28
N ASN A 52 -19.86 -1.75 3.26
CA ASN A 52 -19.39 -2.48 2.09
C ASN A 52 -18.15 -1.85 1.42
N VAL A 53 -17.20 -1.36 2.24
CA VAL A 53 -15.99 -0.72 1.73
C VAL A 53 -15.06 -1.79 1.18
N LYS A 54 -14.79 -1.73 -0.12
CA LYS A 54 -13.86 -2.64 -0.79
C LYS A 54 -12.41 -2.30 -0.44
N ILE A 55 -11.63 -3.30 -0.03
CA ILE A 55 -10.23 -3.18 0.36
C ILE A 55 -9.34 -3.86 -0.67
N LEU A 56 -8.42 -3.10 -1.25
CA LEU A 56 -7.29 -3.63 -2.00
C LEU A 56 -6.10 -3.81 -1.06
N SER A 57 -5.83 -5.05 -0.65
CA SER A 57 -4.73 -5.39 0.25
C SER A 57 -3.44 -5.62 -0.54
N LEU A 58 -2.63 -4.57 -0.66
CA LEU A 58 -1.37 -4.59 -1.41
C LEU A 58 -0.21 -5.13 -0.58
N VAL A 59 0.48 -6.16 -1.08
CA VAL A 59 1.66 -6.78 -0.42
C VAL A 59 2.80 -6.94 -1.43
N ARG A 60 4.01 -6.59 -1.01
CA ARG A 60 5.25 -6.94 -1.73
C ARG A 60 5.90 -8.13 -1.05
N HIS A 61 5.87 -9.32 -1.65
CA HIS A 61 6.34 -10.55 -1.02
C HIS A 61 7.86 -10.60 -0.85
N ASN A 62 8.61 -9.96 -1.74
CA ASN A 62 10.05 -9.86 -1.60
C ASN A 62 10.43 -8.92 -0.44
N VAL A 63 10.75 -9.50 0.72
CA VAL A 63 11.09 -8.79 1.97
C VAL A 63 12.36 -7.94 1.80
N LEU A 64 13.40 -8.47 1.16
CA LEU A 64 14.64 -7.72 0.92
C LEU A 64 14.37 -6.44 0.13
N ARG A 65 13.62 -6.54 -0.97
CA ARG A 65 13.27 -5.37 -1.77
C ARG A 65 12.35 -4.40 -1.03
N ARG A 66 11.50 -4.91 -0.13
CA ARG A 66 10.68 -4.06 0.75
C ARG A 66 11.56 -3.31 1.74
N CYS A 67 12.52 -3.98 2.35
CA CYS A 67 13.47 -3.38 3.29
C CYS A 67 14.38 -2.36 2.65
N PHE A 68 14.90 -2.66 1.46
CA PHE A 68 15.67 -1.71 0.68
C PHE A 68 14.85 -0.47 0.33
N SER A 69 13.60 -0.64 -0.13
CA SER A 69 12.73 0.48 -0.49
C SER A 69 12.46 1.42 0.69
N VAL A 70 12.34 0.86 1.91
CA VAL A 70 12.18 1.67 3.14
C VAL A 70 13.50 2.36 3.49
N HIS A 71 14.63 1.67 3.37
CA HIS A 71 15.96 2.26 3.59
C HIS A 71 16.21 3.45 2.67
N SER A 72 16.03 3.25 1.36
CA SER A 72 16.19 4.28 0.34
C SER A 72 15.26 5.48 0.60
N LEU A 73 14.04 5.25 1.08
CA LEU A 73 13.15 6.34 1.50
C LEU A 73 13.75 7.13 2.68
N HIS A 74 14.30 6.46 3.69
CA HIS A 74 14.90 7.13 4.85
C HIS A 74 16.17 7.88 4.48
N ALA A 75 17.03 7.29 3.66
CA ALA A 75 18.27 7.91 3.21
C ALA A 75 18.00 9.13 2.31
N ASN A 76 17.14 8.96 1.30
CA ASN A 76 16.95 9.96 0.25
C ASN A 76 15.77 10.91 0.52
N HIS A 77 14.92 10.64 1.51
CA HIS A 77 13.67 11.38 1.78
C HIS A 77 12.70 11.42 0.58
N VAL A 78 12.83 10.50 -0.37
CA VAL A 78 11.98 10.38 -1.57
C VAL A 78 11.13 9.12 -1.50
N ALA A 79 9.80 9.30 -1.43
CA ALA A 79 8.84 8.20 -1.46
C ALA A 79 8.36 7.84 -2.88
N THR A 80 8.41 8.81 -3.80
CA THR A 80 8.04 8.67 -5.21
C THR A 80 8.84 9.67 -6.03
N SER A 81 9.45 9.23 -7.12
CA SER A 81 10.03 10.07 -8.16
C SER A 81 9.13 10.03 -9.38
N ARG A 82 8.85 11.20 -9.96
CA ARG A 82 8.15 11.32 -11.25
C ARG A 82 9.11 11.25 -12.43
N THR A 83 10.41 11.35 -12.16
CA THR A 83 11.48 11.28 -13.14
C THR A 83 12.20 9.94 -13.01
N GLU A 84 12.58 9.34 -14.13
CA GLU A 84 13.52 8.22 -14.16
C GLU A 84 14.89 8.77 -13.73
N SER A 85 15.12 8.90 -12.44
CA SER A 85 16.47 8.99 -11.92
C SER A 85 16.96 7.57 -11.67
N LYS A 86 18.10 7.20 -12.27
CA LYS A 86 18.84 6.03 -11.80
C LYS A 86 19.16 6.31 -10.33
N PRO A 87 18.66 5.48 -9.38
CA PRO A 87 19.01 5.69 -7.98
C PRO A 87 20.52 5.59 -7.85
N ASN A 88 21.14 6.54 -7.15
CA ASN A 88 22.50 6.30 -6.68
C ASN A 88 22.46 5.08 -5.75
N PRO A 89 23.39 4.13 -5.90
CA PRO A 89 23.57 3.08 -4.92
C PRO A 89 23.63 3.67 -3.51
N VAL A 90 23.07 2.98 -2.53
CA VAL A 90 23.12 3.40 -1.13
C VAL A 90 23.81 2.33 -0.30
N HIS A 91 24.70 2.76 0.60
CA HIS A 91 25.21 1.90 1.64
C HIS A 91 24.08 1.48 2.58
N VAL A 92 23.98 0.20 2.92
CA VAL A 92 22.98 -0.34 3.84
C VAL A 92 23.70 -1.02 5.01
N GLU A 93 23.50 -0.52 6.22
CA GLU A 93 24.06 -1.11 7.44
C GLU A 93 23.64 -2.59 7.57
N THR A 94 24.55 -3.48 7.96
CA THR A 94 24.24 -4.93 8.03
C THR A 94 23.08 -5.23 8.98
N ASP A 95 22.97 -4.48 10.08
CA ASP A 95 21.92 -4.65 11.10
C ASP A 95 20.54 -4.10 10.65
N TRP A 96 20.49 -3.28 9.60
CA TRP A 96 19.25 -2.79 9.01
C TRP A 96 18.34 -3.93 8.57
N TRP A 97 18.92 -4.96 7.95
CA TRP A 97 18.16 -6.10 7.41
C TRP A 97 17.42 -6.85 8.51
N HIS A 98 18.08 -7.07 9.64
CA HIS A 98 17.47 -7.70 10.82
C HIS A 98 16.34 -6.86 11.38
N ARG A 99 16.60 -5.58 11.70
CA ARG A 99 15.57 -4.65 12.22
C ARG A 99 14.37 -4.55 11.28
N CYS A 100 14.63 -4.48 9.97
CA CYS A 100 13.59 -4.38 8.99
C CYS A 100 12.77 -5.66 8.86
N ASN A 101 13.40 -6.83 8.91
CA ASN A 101 12.70 -8.11 8.88
C ASN A 101 11.76 -8.25 10.08
N ASP A 102 12.23 -7.93 11.28
CA ASP A 102 11.43 -8.00 12.51
C ASP A 102 10.21 -7.08 12.42
N ARG A 103 10.43 -5.82 12.00
CA ARG A 103 9.34 -4.87 11.74
C ARG A 103 8.36 -5.42 10.72
N ASN A 104 8.83 -6.07 9.66
CA ASN A 104 7.97 -6.65 8.64
C ASN A 104 7.13 -7.80 9.16
N ASN A 105 7.69 -8.68 10.00
CA ASN A 105 6.95 -9.78 10.62
C ASN A 105 5.79 -9.24 11.45
N VAL A 106 6.05 -8.23 12.28
CA VAL A 106 5.03 -7.53 13.08
C VAL A 106 3.94 -6.93 12.18
N LEU A 107 4.32 -6.19 11.13
CA LEU A 107 3.35 -5.60 10.21
C LEU A 107 2.55 -6.65 9.42
N MET A 108 3.17 -7.77 9.03
CA MET A 108 2.47 -8.85 8.36
C MET A 108 1.47 -9.55 9.29
N GLN A 109 1.81 -9.68 10.57
CA GLN A 109 0.90 -10.21 11.58
C GLN A 109 -0.31 -9.28 11.76
N TYR A 110 -0.09 -7.97 11.94
CA TYR A 110 -1.19 -7.00 12.04
C TYR A 110 -2.07 -6.95 10.80
N ARG A 111 -1.48 -7.09 9.61
CA ARG A 111 -2.26 -7.23 8.38
C ARG A 111 -3.17 -8.46 8.46
N LYS A 112 -2.62 -9.62 8.83
CA LYS A 112 -3.42 -10.86 8.94
C LYS A 112 -4.55 -10.69 9.95
N ASP A 113 -4.27 -10.11 11.11
CA ASP A 113 -5.27 -9.97 12.16
C ASP A 113 -6.37 -8.98 11.77
N PHE A 114 -6.03 -7.85 11.14
CA PHE A 114 -7.03 -6.94 10.58
C PHE A 114 -7.90 -7.62 9.52
N LEU A 115 -7.31 -8.40 8.61
CA LEU A 115 -8.06 -9.07 7.55
C LEU A 115 -9.00 -10.17 8.06
N LYS A 116 -8.77 -10.73 9.25
CA LYS A 116 -9.72 -11.65 9.89
C LYS A 116 -10.99 -10.96 10.39
N LEU A 117 -10.93 -9.64 10.63
CA LEU A 117 -12.06 -8.85 11.12
C LEU A 117 -12.97 -8.34 9.98
N VAL A 118 -12.55 -8.49 8.73
CA VAL A 118 -13.25 -7.99 7.54
C VAL A 118 -13.86 -9.15 6.77
N GLU A 119 -15.07 -8.95 6.23
CA GLU A 119 -15.71 -9.94 5.37
C GLU A 119 -14.86 -10.24 4.12
N GLY A 120 -14.65 -11.51 3.81
CA GLY A 120 -13.69 -11.92 2.77
C GLY A 120 -14.02 -11.43 1.36
N ASN A 121 -15.30 -11.27 1.03
CA ASN A 121 -15.77 -10.70 -0.24
C ASN A 121 -15.47 -9.20 -0.40
N LEU A 122 -15.16 -8.49 0.69
CA LEU A 122 -14.75 -7.08 0.68
C LEU A 122 -13.24 -6.90 0.54
N VAL A 123 -12.46 -7.98 0.42
CA VAL A 123 -10.99 -7.91 0.36
C VAL A 123 -10.47 -8.57 -0.91
N GLU A 124 -9.66 -7.83 -1.65
CA GLU A 124 -8.86 -8.37 -2.75
C GLU A 124 -7.37 -8.27 -2.42
N GLN A 125 -6.66 -9.39 -2.55
CA GLN A 125 -5.24 -9.45 -2.26
C GLN A 125 -4.44 -9.23 -3.55
N ILE A 126 -3.62 -8.17 -3.55
CA ILE A 126 -2.83 -7.76 -4.69
C ILE A 126 -1.34 -7.91 -4.36
N ALA A 127 -0.63 -8.72 -5.14
CA ALA A 127 0.81 -8.78 -5.09
C ALA A 127 1.41 -7.59 -5.86
N TYR A 128 2.34 -6.87 -5.24
CA TYR A 128 3.06 -5.78 -5.88
C TYR A 128 3.86 -6.26 -7.10
N GLU A 129 4.36 -7.49 -7.04
CA GLU A 129 5.03 -8.16 -8.16
C GLU A 129 4.12 -8.29 -9.39
N GLY A 130 2.82 -8.57 -9.18
CA GLY A 130 1.82 -8.64 -10.24
C GLY A 130 1.58 -7.30 -10.94
N LEU A 131 1.57 -6.20 -10.17
CA LEU A 131 1.47 -4.83 -10.73
C LEU A 131 2.67 -4.44 -11.62
N ALA A 132 3.78 -5.17 -11.55
CA ALA A 132 4.96 -4.91 -12.37
C ALA A 132 5.09 -5.89 -13.54
N ALA A 133 4.87 -7.20 -13.29
CA ALA A 133 5.09 -8.24 -14.29
C ALA A 133 3.83 -8.57 -15.11
N LYS A 134 2.64 -8.34 -14.55
CA LYS A 134 1.34 -8.70 -15.13
C LYS A 134 0.35 -7.55 -14.93
N THR A 135 0.78 -6.36 -15.35
CA THR A 135 0.09 -5.10 -15.06
C THR A 135 -1.36 -5.12 -15.53
N GLU A 136 -1.62 -5.45 -16.80
CA GLU A 136 -2.98 -5.46 -17.36
C GLU A 136 -3.90 -6.46 -16.65
N GLU A 137 -3.42 -7.69 -16.41
CA GLU A 137 -4.17 -8.72 -15.69
C GLU A 137 -4.52 -8.26 -14.26
N THR A 138 -3.54 -7.66 -13.57
CA THR A 138 -3.73 -7.16 -12.20
C THR A 138 -4.69 -5.97 -12.16
N LEU A 139 -4.60 -5.06 -13.13
CA LEU A 139 -5.51 -3.92 -13.26
C LEU A 139 -6.93 -4.38 -13.59
N GLU A 140 -7.11 -5.36 -14.46
CA GLU A 140 -8.41 -5.94 -14.80
C GLU A 140 -9.04 -6.63 -13.58
N LYS A 141 -8.24 -7.35 -12.80
CA LYS A 141 -8.66 -7.94 -11.52
C LYS A 141 -9.17 -6.89 -10.54
N ILE A 142 -8.40 -5.81 -10.34
CA ILE A 142 -8.80 -4.67 -9.50
C ILE A 142 -10.08 -4.02 -10.03
N ARG A 143 -10.18 -3.82 -11.35
CA ARG A 143 -11.34 -3.21 -11.99
C ARG A 143 -12.61 -4.01 -11.72
N LYS A 144 -12.57 -5.33 -11.95
CA LYS A 144 -13.70 -6.24 -11.69
C LYS A 144 -14.08 -6.22 -10.20
N PHE A 145 -13.09 -6.33 -9.32
CA PHE A 145 -13.33 -6.33 -7.88
C PHE A 145 -14.00 -5.04 -7.42
N VAL A 146 -13.49 -3.87 -7.81
CA VAL A 146 -14.05 -2.56 -7.44
C VAL A 146 -15.41 -2.34 -8.11
N GLY A 147 -15.66 -2.92 -9.28
CA GLY A 147 -16.88 -2.74 -10.07
C GLY A 147 -16.80 -1.54 -11.01
N PHE A 148 -15.58 -1.16 -11.42
CA PHE A 148 -15.37 -0.02 -12.30
C PHE A 148 -15.60 -0.44 -13.77
N LYS A 149 -16.45 0.29 -14.50
CA LYS A 149 -16.82 -0.12 -15.87
C LYS A 149 -15.75 0.19 -16.91
N ALA A 150 -15.05 1.32 -16.77
CA ALA A 150 -14.03 1.74 -17.73
C ALA A 150 -12.69 1.01 -17.51
N PRO A 151 -11.93 0.73 -18.57
CA PRO A 151 -10.59 0.14 -18.44
C PRO A 151 -9.63 1.10 -17.71
N ILE A 152 -8.74 0.54 -16.89
CA ILE A 152 -7.69 1.30 -16.22
C ILE A 152 -6.48 1.35 -17.15
N LYS A 153 -6.08 2.55 -17.57
CA LYS A 153 -4.90 2.72 -18.44
C LYS A 153 -3.61 2.47 -17.65
N SER A 154 -2.79 1.52 -18.09
CA SER A 154 -1.48 1.21 -17.50
C SER A 154 -0.39 2.23 -17.82
N SER A 155 -0.58 3.06 -18.83
CA SER A 155 0.40 4.05 -19.31
C SER A 155 0.86 5.07 -18.25
N PHE A 156 0.14 5.18 -17.14
CA PHE A 156 0.48 6.04 -16.01
C PHE A 156 1.40 5.38 -14.96
N LEU A 157 1.64 4.06 -15.06
CA LEU A 157 2.39 3.29 -14.06
C LEU A 157 3.87 3.24 -14.42
N LYS A 158 4.66 4.13 -13.82
CA LYS A 158 6.14 4.07 -13.87
C LYS A 158 6.68 3.39 -12.61
N LYS A 159 7.51 2.35 -12.78
CA LYS A 159 8.17 1.66 -11.66
C LYS A 159 9.54 2.28 -11.40
N MET A 160 9.79 2.73 -10.17
CA MET A 160 11.09 3.36 -9.82
C MET A 160 12.25 2.38 -9.63
N HIS A 161 11.97 1.11 -9.32
CA HIS A 161 12.99 0.11 -8.98
C HIS A 161 12.74 -1.19 -9.74
N SER A 162 13.02 -1.18 -11.05
CA SER A 162 12.93 -2.35 -11.93
C SER A 162 14.19 -3.23 -11.95
N GLY A 163 15.37 -2.65 -11.67
CA GLY A 163 16.66 -3.34 -11.66
C GLY A 163 16.91 -4.27 -10.46
N ASP A 164 18.03 -4.97 -10.47
CA ASP A 164 18.46 -5.87 -9.40
C ASP A 164 18.90 -5.11 -8.14
N LEU A 165 18.81 -5.76 -6.98
CA LEU A 165 19.17 -5.11 -5.71
C LEU A 165 20.65 -4.72 -5.64
N SER A 166 21.52 -5.51 -6.28
CA SER A 166 22.95 -5.22 -6.42
C SER A 166 23.24 -3.93 -7.19
N GLU A 167 22.32 -3.47 -8.05
CA GLU A 167 22.45 -2.18 -8.75
C GLU A 167 22.18 -0.98 -7.85
N PHE A 168 21.57 -1.21 -6.67
CA PHE A 168 21.13 -0.14 -5.79
C PHE A 168 21.79 -0.15 -4.41
N ILE A 169 22.64 -1.14 -4.11
CA ILE A 169 23.27 -1.31 -2.79
C ILE A 169 24.78 -1.36 -3.01
N GLU A 170 25.51 -0.42 -2.42
CA GLU A 170 26.97 -0.32 -2.58
C GLU A 170 27.71 -1.53 -1.98
N ASN A 171 27.17 -2.10 -0.92
CA ASN A 171 27.74 -3.20 -0.13
C ASN A 171 26.87 -4.47 -0.18
N TRP A 172 26.41 -4.85 -1.37
CA TRP A 172 25.59 -6.04 -1.61
C TRP A 172 26.34 -7.34 -1.28
#